data_AF-A0A6B0VIB9-F1
#
_entry.id   AF-A0A6B0VIB9-F1
#
_cell.length_a   1.000
_cell.length_b   1.000
_cell.length_c   1.000
_cell.angle_alpha   90.00
_cell.angle_beta   90.00
_cell.angle_gamma   90.00
#
_symmetry.space_group_name_H-M   'P 1'
#
loop_
_entity.id
_entity.type
_entity.pdbx_description
1 polymer ?
#
loop_
_entity_poly.entity_id
_entity_poly.type
_entity_poly.pdbx_seq_one_letter_code
_entity_poly.pdbx_strand_id
1 'polypeptide(L)'
;MTVALRYLVDVARFTAVDLAHELRRDYERGVFSKQTLAMIGGSSAVAVAAIAKGAFAIGVVALLTAGLFTYQPAQADRRWRDERRDDP
;
A
#
# COMPACT_ATOMS: atom_id res chain seq x y z
N MET A 1 -3.46 -26.79 -13.74
CA MET A 1 -3.89 -25.44 -13.33
C MET A 1 -3.42 -25.05 -11.92
N THR A 2 -2.36 -25.67 -11.40
CA THR A 2 -1.90 -25.55 -10.00
C THR A 2 -0.57 -24.79 -9.84
N VAL A 3 0.27 -24.81 -10.89
CA VAL A 3 1.60 -24.17 -10.87
C VAL A 3 1.49 -22.65 -11.09
N ALA A 4 0.70 -22.21 -12.07
CA ALA A 4 0.47 -20.78 -12.32
C ALA A 4 -0.16 -20.06 -11.13
N LEU A 5 -1.08 -20.73 -10.42
CA LEU A 5 -1.70 -20.19 -9.22
C LEU A 5 -0.68 -20.04 -8.07
N ARG A 6 0.24 -21.01 -7.91
CA ARG A 6 1.33 -20.91 -6.94
C ARG A 6 2.27 -19.75 -7.26
N TYR A 7 2.67 -19.59 -8.52
CA TYR A 7 3.49 -18.45 -8.92
C TYR A 7 2.80 -17.11 -8.65
N LEU A 8 1.50 -16.99 -8.91
CA LEU A 8 0.74 -15.78 -8.58
C LEU A 8 0.70 -15.51 -7.07
N VAL A 9 0.55 -16.55 -6.25
CA VAL A 9 0.60 -16.42 -4.79
C VAL A 9 2.00 -16.01 -4.31
N ASP A 10 3.06 -16.57 -4.89
CA ASP A 10 4.43 -16.21 -4.55
C ASP A 10 4.75 -14.77 -4.94
N VAL A 11 4.35 -14.33 -6.13
CA VAL A 11 4.47 -12.93 -6.55
C VAL A 11 3.71 -12.02 -5.61
N ALA A 12 2.44 -12.34 -5.30
CA ALA A 12 1.64 -11.55 -4.37
C ALA A 12 2.29 -11.44 -2.99
N ARG A 13 2.92 -12.52 -2.50
CA ARG A 13 3.64 -12.53 -1.23
C ARG A 13 4.87 -11.64 -1.28
N PHE A 14 5.69 -11.72 -2.33
CA PHE A 14 6.86 -10.87 -2.50
C PHE A 14 6.46 -9.39 -2.55
N THR A 15 5.46 -9.05 -3.36
CA THR A 15 4.94 -7.69 -3.46
C THR A 15 4.42 -7.17 -2.11
N ALA A 16 3.75 -8.02 -1.32
CA ALA A 16 3.27 -7.62 0.01
C ALA A 16 4.43 -7.36 1.00
N VAL A 17 5.51 -8.14 0.94
CA VAL A 17 6.69 -7.95 1.79
C VAL A 17 7.46 -6.68 1.41
N ASP A 18 7.62 -6.43 0.11
CA ASP A 18 8.26 -5.20 -0.39
C ASP A 18 7.45 -3.97 0.00
N LEU A 19 6.13 -4.01 -0.20
CA LEU A 19 5.23 -2.94 0.21
C LEU A 19 5.33 -2.67 1.72
N ALA A 20 5.38 -3.71 2.55
CA ALA A 20 5.53 -3.56 4.00
C ALA A 20 6.87 -2.92 4.37
N HIS A 21 7.96 -3.26 3.66
CA HIS A 21 9.27 -2.62 3.87
C HIS A 21 9.27 -1.15 3.47
N GLU A 22 8.67 -0.81 2.33
CA GLU A 22 8.55 0.58 1.87
C GLU A 22 7.72 1.41 2.84
N LEU A 23 6.54 0.91 3.24
CA LEU A 23 5.68 1.59 4.21
C LEU A 23 6.36 1.80 5.57
N ARG A 24 7.13 0.81 6.02
CA ARG A 24 7.93 0.94 7.24
C ARG A 24 9.01 2.01 7.10
N ARG A 25 9.75 1.99 5.99
CA ARG A 25 10.81 2.97 5.71
C ARG A 25 10.25 4.39 5.63
N ASP A 26 9.08 4.55 5.02
CA ASP A 26 8.41 5.85 4.89
C ASP A 26 7.83 6.34 6.22
N TYR A 27 7.37 5.43 7.08
CA TYR A 27 7.05 5.76 8.47
C TYR A 27 8.28 6.18 9.28
N GLU A 28 9.40 5.46 9.18
CA GLU A 28 10.66 5.82 9.84
C GLU A 28 11.21 7.19 9.38
N ARG A 29 10.90 7.58 8.13
CA ARG A 29 11.20 8.91 7.57
C ARG A 29 10.20 10.00 7.96
N GLY A 30 9.13 9.64 8.67
CA GLY A 30 8.08 10.58 9.07
C GLY A 30 7.09 10.96 7.95
N VAL A 31 7.11 10.28 6.81
CA VAL A 31 6.19 10.51 5.68
C VAL A 31 4.77 10.06 6.02
N PHE A 32 4.66 8.92 6.74
CA PHE A 32 3.37 8.39 7.18
C PHE A 32 3.20 8.50 8.70
N SER A 33 1.98 8.80 9.14
CA SER A 33 1.58 8.63 10.54
C SER A 33 1.22 7.17 10.84
N LYS A 34 1.26 6.78 12.13
CA LYS A 34 0.77 5.45 12.57
C LYS A 34 -0.67 5.17 12.14
N GLN A 35 -1.52 6.21 12.15
CA GLN A 35 -2.91 6.11 11.72
C GLN A 35 -3.03 5.82 10.21
N THR A 36 -2.20 6.46 9.39
CA THR A 36 -2.19 6.23 7.94
C THR A 36 -1.74 4.80 7.63
N LEU A 37 -0.70 4.30 8.30
CA LEU A 37 -0.28 2.91 8.18
C LEU A 37 -1.40 1.93 8.58
N ALA A 38 -2.11 2.22 9.68
CA ALA A 38 -3.24 1.39 10.11
C ALA A 38 -4.37 1.36 9.07
N MET A 39 -4.65 2.48 8.41
CA MET A 39 -5.64 2.56 7.32
C MET A 39 -5.22 1.75 6.10
N ILE A 40 -3.96 1.84 5.68
CA ILE A 40 -3.42 1.07 4.56
C ILE A 40 -3.47 -0.44 4.86
N GLY A 41 -2.99 -0.85 6.03
CA GLY A 41 -3.01 -2.25 6.47
C GLY A 41 -4.43 -2.79 6.62
N GLY A 42 -5.32 -2.04 7.27
CA GLY A 42 -6.73 -2.41 7.46
C GLY A 42 -7.48 -2.54 6.15
N SER A 43 -7.33 -1.57 5.24
CA SER A 43 -7.96 -1.62 3.91
C SER A 43 -7.44 -2.79 3.08
N SER A 44 -6.15 -3.09 3.16
CA SER A 44 -5.56 -4.26 2.49
C SER A 44 -6.10 -5.57 3.04
N ALA A 45 -6.27 -5.69 4.35
CA ALA A 45 -6.87 -6.88 4.97
C ALA A 45 -8.34 -7.06 4.58
N VAL A 46 -9.11 -5.97 4.57
CA VAL A 46 -10.51 -5.96 4.10
C VAL A 46 -10.59 -6.39 2.64
N ALA A 47 -9.67 -5.90 1.79
CA ALA A 47 -9.63 -6.28 0.39
C ALA A 47 -9.46 -7.80 0.20
N VAL A 48 -8.47 -8.39 0.88
CA VAL A 48 -8.21 -9.83 0.81
C VAL A 48 -9.43 -10.62 1.30
N ALA A 49 -10.02 -10.22 2.44
CA ALA A 49 -11.19 -10.89 3.00
C ALA A 49 -12.42 -10.79 2.08
N ALA A 50 -12.64 -9.64 1.45
CA ALA A 50 -13.76 -9.42 0.54
C ALA A 50 -13.61 -10.22 -0.76
N ILE A 51 -12.41 -10.23 -1.35
CA ILE A 51 -12.11 -11.02 -2.56
C ILE A 51 -12.28 -12.52 -2.28
N ALA A 52 -11.77 -13.01 -1.14
CA ALA A 52 -11.89 -14.41 -0.75
C ALA A 52 -13.36 -14.85 -0.55
N LYS A 53 -14.25 -13.92 -0.21
CA LYS A 53 -15.70 -14.14 -0.06
C LYS A 53 -16.50 -13.88 -1.36
N GLY A 54 -15.84 -13.55 -2.46
CA GLY A 54 -16.49 -13.24 -3.74
C GLY A 54 -17.10 -11.84 -3.83
N ALA A 55 -16.89 -10.99 -2.83
CA ALA A 55 -17.35 -9.60 -2.81
C ALA A 55 -16.33 -8.67 -3.51
N PHE A 56 -16.09 -8.92 -4.80
CA PHE A 56 -15.01 -8.28 -5.56
C PHE A 56 -15.08 -6.75 -5.58
N ALA A 57 -16.27 -6.16 -5.69
CA ALA A 57 -16.42 -4.69 -5.71
C ALA A 57 -15.91 -4.05 -4.40
N ILE A 58 -16.24 -4.65 -3.25
CA ILE A 58 -15.73 -4.21 -1.95
C ILE A 58 -14.21 -4.40 -1.88
N GLY A 59 -13.72 -5.53 -2.40
CA GLY A 59 -12.30 -5.82 -2.50
C GLY A 59 -11.51 -4.76 -3.27
N VAL A 60 -12.01 -4.39 -4.45
CA VAL A 60 -11.41 -3.36 -5.31
C VAL A 60 -11.44 -1.99 -4.62
N VAL A 61 -12.58 -1.59 -4.04
CA VAL A 61 -12.70 -0.30 -3.34
C VAL A 61 -11.72 -0.23 -2.16
N ALA A 62 -11.55 -1.31 -1.41
CA ALA A 62 -10.61 -1.38 -0.30
C ALA A 62 -9.15 -1.29 -0.78
N LEU A 63 -8.79 -1.92 -1.91
CA LEU A 63 -7.46 -1.74 -2.52
C LEU A 63 -7.23 -0.32 -3.01
N LEU A 64 -8.21 0.30 -3.65
CA LEU A 64 -8.12 1.70 -4.08
C LEU A 64 -7.95 2.64 -2.89
N THR A 65 -8.64 2.36 -1.78
CA THR A 65 -8.50 3.12 -0.54
C THR A 65 -7.09 3.00 0.01
N ALA A 66 -6.54 1.78 0.10
CA ALA A 66 -5.15 1.56 0.50
C ALA A 66 -4.18 2.32 -0.41
N GLY A 67 -4.37 2.24 -1.73
CA GLY A 67 -3.54 2.94 -2.72
C GLY A 67 -3.59 4.46 -2.58
N LEU A 68 -4.77 5.03 -2.30
CA LEU A 68 -4.94 6.47 -2.10
C LEU A 68 -4.20 6.97 -0.84
N PHE A 69 -4.31 6.23 0.26
CA PHE A 69 -3.60 6.55 1.50
C PHE A 69 -2.08 6.37 1.40
N THR A 70 -1.59 5.52 0.49
CA THR A 70 -0.16 5.43 0.16
C THR A 70 0.29 6.57 -0.75
N TYR A 71 -0.51 6.90 -1.78
CA TYR A 71 -0.11 7.84 -2.82
C TYR A 71 -0.09 9.30 -2.35
N GLN A 72 -1.11 9.75 -1.60
CA GLN A 72 -1.20 11.16 -1.19
C GLN A 72 -0.02 11.63 -0.33
N PRO A 73 0.40 10.88 0.72
CA PRO A 73 1.53 11.32 1.55
C PRO A 73 2.86 11.18 0.81
N ALA A 74 3.03 10.15 -0.02
CA ALA A 74 4.23 10.01 -0.87
C ALA A 74 4.34 11.17 -1.87
N GLN A 75 3.23 11.64 -2.43
CA GLN A 75 3.21 12.81 -3.30
C GLN A 75 3.53 14.10 -2.54
N ALA A 76 2.96 14.28 -1.34
CA ALA A 76 3.23 15.43 -0.48
C ALA A 76 4.71 15.50 -0.07
N ASP A 77 5.31 14.37 0.28
CA ASP A 77 6.74 14.28 0.62
C ASP A 77 7.64 14.55 -0.59
N ARG A 78 7.30 14.06 -1.79
CA ARG A 78 8.03 14.43 -3.03
C ARG A 78 7.99 15.93 -3.27
N ARG A 79 6.81 16.56 -3.17
CA ARG A 79 6.66 18.02 -3.32
C ARG A 79 7.52 18.78 -2.32
N TRP A 80 7.49 18.38 -1.05
CA TRP A 80 8.33 19.00 -0.01
C TRP A 80 9.83 18.88 -0.29
N ARG A 81 10.29 17.74 -0.82
CA ARG A 81 11.69 17.55 -1.20
C ARG A 81 12.08 18.39 -2.42
N ASP A 82 11.19 18.48 -3.40
CA ASP A 82 11.43 19.27 -4.62
C ASP A 82 11.47 20.78 -4.28
N GLU A 83 10.54 21.27 -3.45
CA GLU A 83 10.53 22.66 -2.96
C GLU A 83 11.83 23.07 -2.25
N ARG A 84 12.44 22.15 -1.48
CA ARG A 84 13.72 22.41 -0.79
C ARG A 84 14.96 22.18 -1.65
N ARG A 85 14.81 21.62 -2.84
CA ARG A 85 15.92 21.41 -3.76
C ARG A 85 16.23 22.68 -4.56
N ASP A 86 15.22 23.54 -4.69
CA ASP A 86 15.30 24.83 -5.38
C ASP A 86 15.54 26.02 -4.43
N ASP A 87 15.63 25.79 -3.11
CA ASP A 87 16.08 26.79 -2.11
C ASP A 87 17.64 26.83 -2.11
N PRO A 88 18.28 27.95 -2.51
CA PRO A 88 19.73 28.10 -2.61
C PRO A 88 20.46 28.20 -1.26
#